data_AF-A0A917QED3-F1
#
_entry.id   AF-A0A917QED3-F1
#
_cell.length_a   1.000
_cell.length_b   1.000
_cell.length_c   1.000
_cell.angle_alpha   90.00
_cell.angle_beta   90.00
_cell.angle_gamma   90.00
#
_symmetry.space_group_name_H-M   'P 1'
#
loop_
_entity.id
_entity.type
_entity.pdbx_description
1 polymer ?
#
loop_
_entity_poly.entity_id
_entity_poly.type
_entity_poly.pdbx_seq_one_letter_code
_entity_poly.pdbx_strand_id
1 'polypeptide(L)'
;MPNVAQEKQRTNVTLSVINLAGARELGLNVSAIADEALAEAVRVARARRWQEENAEAIAERRSWIDENGTPLAELQVLKLD
;
A
#
# COMPACT_ATOMS: atom_id res chain seq x y z
N MET A 1 25.23 1.90 -3.37
CA MET A 1 24.55 0.63 -3.06
C MET A 1 23.78 0.23 -4.30
N PRO A 2 23.75 -1.06 -4.70
CA PRO A 2 22.96 -1.47 -5.86
C PRO A 2 21.48 -1.13 -5.61
N ASN A 3 20.82 -0.55 -6.63
CA ASN A 3 19.40 -0.19 -6.56
C ASN A 3 18.55 -1.46 -6.78
N VAL A 4 18.54 -2.34 -5.79
CA VAL A 4 17.82 -3.63 -5.82
C VAL A 4 16.31 -3.42 -6.03
N ALA A 5 15.78 -2.24 -5.69
CA ALA A 5 14.37 -1.89 -5.85
C ALA A 5 13.88 -1.87 -7.31
N GLN A 6 14.79 -1.85 -8.30
CA GLN A 6 14.45 -1.85 -9.73
C GLN A 6 14.82 -3.14 -10.46
N GLU A 7 15.43 -4.11 -9.79
CA GLU A 7 15.81 -5.37 -10.41
C GLU A 7 14.58 -6.27 -10.60
N LYS A 8 14.24 -6.54 -11.87
CA LYS A 8 13.16 -7.48 -12.20
C LYS A 8 13.69 -8.90 -12.23
N GLN A 9 13.18 -9.74 -11.34
CA GLN A 9 13.43 -11.17 -11.37
C GLN A 9 12.38 -11.89 -12.22
N ARG A 10 12.83 -12.73 -13.15
CA ARG A 10 11.93 -13.62 -13.90
C ARG A 10 11.40 -14.71 -12.97
N THR A 11 10.07 -14.80 -12.87
CA THR A 11 9.37 -15.76 -12.02
C THR A 11 8.25 -16.40 -12.82
N ASN A 12 8.02 -17.70 -12.61
CA ASN A 12 6.89 -18.41 -13.21
C ASN A 12 5.64 -18.20 -12.35
N VAL A 13 4.54 -17.80 -12.98
CA VAL A 13 3.23 -17.62 -12.34
C VAL A 13 2.17 -18.43 -13.07
N THR A 14 1.19 -18.94 -12.33
CA THR A 14 0.05 -19.68 -12.88
C THR A 14 -1.13 -18.74 -13.04
N LEU A 15 -1.65 -18.62 -14.26
CA LEU A 15 -2.79 -17.76 -14.60
C LEU A 15 -3.83 -18.55 -15.39
N SER A 16 -5.09 -18.09 -15.38
CA SER A 16 -6.16 -18.69 -16.16
C SER A 16 -5.83 -18.68 -17.65
N VAL A 17 -6.08 -19.81 -18.33
CA VAL A 17 -5.88 -19.97 -19.77
C VAL A 17 -6.73 -18.95 -20.55
N ILE A 18 -7.96 -18.71 -20.11
CA ILE A 18 -8.89 -17.75 -20.74
C ILE A 18 -8.31 -16.34 -20.67
N ASN A 19 -7.76 -15.94 -19.52
CA ASN A 19 -7.19 -14.61 -19.35
C ASN A 19 -5.90 -14.43 -20.17
N LEU A 20 -5.06 -15.47 -20.24
CA LEU A 20 -3.84 -15.43 -21.07
C LEU A 20 -4.17 -15.37 -22.56
N ALA A 21 -5.19 -16.10 -23.02
CA ALA A 21 -5.66 -16.03 -24.40
C ALA A 21 -6.18 -14.62 -24.73
N GLY A 22 -7.09 -14.09 -23.90
CA GLY A 22 -7.63 -12.74 -24.08
C GLY A 22 -6.56 -11.65 -24.04
N ALA A 23 -5.58 -11.75 -23.13
CA ALA A 23 -4.46 -10.82 -23.08
C ALA A 23 -3.62 -10.83 -24.36
N ARG A 24 -3.39 -12.01 -24.95
CA ARG A 24 -2.66 -12.15 -26.22
C ARG A 24 -3.43 -11.55 -27.40
N GLU A 25 -4.72 -11.85 -27.49
CA GLU A 25 -5.61 -11.32 -28.53
C GLU A 25 -5.67 -9.78 -28.50
N LEU A 26 -5.65 -9.21 -27.30
CA LEU A 26 -5.70 -7.76 -27.07
C LEU A 26 -4.32 -7.08 -27.03
N GLY A 27 -3.22 -7.82 -27.21
CA GLY A 27 -1.86 -7.27 -27.16
C GLY A 27 -1.44 -6.70 -25.79
N LEU A 28 -2.03 -7.20 -24.69
CA LEU A 28 -1.75 -6.73 -23.34
C LEU A 28 -0.42 -7.27 -22.80
N ASN A 29 0.33 -6.42 -22.10
CA ASN A 29 1.55 -6.82 -21.42
C ASN A 29 1.26 -7.47 -20.07
N VAL A 30 1.08 -8.80 -20.06
CA VAL A 30 0.76 -9.58 -18.87
C VAL A 30 1.75 -9.35 -17.73
N SER A 31 3.04 -9.26 -18.04
CA SER A 31 4.07 -9.04 -17.01
C SER A 31 3.96 -7.68 -16.35
N ALA A 32 3.70 -6.61 -17.11
CA ALA A 32 3.52 -5.27 -16.54
C ALA A 32 2.26 -5.19 -15.67
N ILE A 33 1.15 -5.76 -16.14
CA ILE A 33 -0.12 -5.80 -15.40
C ILE A 33 0.04 -6.59 -14.09
N ALA A 34 0.72 -7.74 -14.14
CA ALA A 34 0.95 -8.57 -12.96
C ALA A 34 1.87 -7.86 -11.94
N ASP A 35 2.90 -7.17 -12.41
CA ASP A 35 3.83 -6.39 -11.58
C ASP A 35 3.11 -5.26 -10.83
N GLU A 36 2.27 -4.49 -11.53
CA GLU A 36 1.49 -3.41 -10.94
C GLU A 36 0.45 -3.93 -9.92
N ALA A 37 -0.31 -4.97 -10.29
CA ALA A 37 -1.30 -5.57 -9.41
C ALA A 37 -0.65 -6.16 -8.14
N LEU A 38 0.51 -6.78 -8.28
CA LEU A 38 1.26 -7.32 -7.15
C LEU A 38 1.83 -6.20 -6.26
N ALA A 39 2.37 -5.14 -6.86
CA ALA A 39 2.89 -3.99 -6.11
C ALA A 39 1.79 -3.35 -5.25
N GLU A 40 0.59 -3.18 -5.82
CA GLU A 40 -0.55 -2.64 -5.10
C GLU A 40 -1.01 -3.58 -3.97
N ALA A 41 -1.13 -4.88 -4.24
CA ALA A 41 -1.47 -5.86 -3.22
C ALA A 41 -0.46 -5.87 -2.05
N VAL A 42 0.83 -5.77 -2.35
CA VAL A 42 1.90 -5.68 -1.35
C VAL A 42 1.78 -4.38 -0.54
N ARG A 43 1.50 -3.25 -1.19
CA ARG A 43 1.31 -1.96 -0.52
C ARG A 43 0.14 -2.01 0.46
N VAL A 44 -0.99 -2.54 0.03
CA VAL A 44 -2.19 -2.72 0.88
C VAL A 44 -1.90 -3.65 2.05
N ALA A 45 -1.25 -4.80 1.81
CA ALA A 45 -0.91 -5.75 2.86
C ALA A 45 0.05 -5.14 3.90
N ARG A 46 1.04 -4.37 3.46
CA ARG A 46 1.95 -3.64 4.36
C ARG A 46 1.23 -2.57 5.18
N ALA A 47 0.34 -1.79 4.55
CA ALA A 47 -0.44 -0.77 5.24
C ALA A 47 -1.35 -1.40 6.31
N ARG A 48 -2.02 -2.51 5.98
CA ARG A 48 -2.83 -3.26 6.93
C ARG A 48 -2.00 -3.78 8.11
N ARG A 49 -0.87 -4.42 7.82
CA ARG A 49 0.03 -4.92 8.86
C ARG A 49 0.52 -3.80 9.78
N TRP A 50 0.90 -2.67 9.22
CA TRP A 50 1.32 -1.50 10.00
C TRP A 50 0.18 -0.99 10.89
N GLN A 51 -1.05 -0.90 10.38
CA GLN A 51 -2.22 -0.50 11.18
C GLN A 51 -2.46 -1.46 12.34
N GLU A 52 -2.36 -2.77 12.12
CA GLU A 52 -2.50 -3.80 13.15
C GLU A 52 -1.40 -3.67 14.21
N GLU A 53 -0.14 -3.54 13.79
CA GLU A 53 1.03 -3.39 14.68
C GLU A 53 0.99 -2.08 15.50
N ASN A 54 0.33 -1.03 15.00
CA ASN A 54 0.28 0.28 15.65
C ASN A 54 -1.09 0.60 16.27
N ALA A 55 -2.04 -0.34 16.25
CA ALA A 55 -3.40 -0.11 16.69
C ALA A 55 -3.49 0.36 18.14
N GLU A 56 -2.72 -0.26 19.04
CA GLU A 56 -2.66 0.09 20.46
C GLU A 56 -2.07 1.47 20.67
N ALA A 57 -0.90 1.76 20.10
CA ALA A 57 -0.25 3.08 20.21
C ALA A 57 -1.12 4.22 19.63
N ILE A 58 -1.90 3.94 18.58
CA ILE A 58 -2.87 4.89 18.04
C ILE A 58 -4.05 5.08 19.00
N ALA A 59 -4.56 4.00 19.60
CA ALA A 59 -5.65 4.06 20.58
C ALA A 59 -5.25 4.82 21.85
N GLU A 60 -4.07 4.52 22.40
CA GLU A 60 -3.49 5.25 23.53
C GLU A 60 -3.35 6.74 23.20
N ARG A 61 -2.83 7.08 22.03
CA ARG A 61 -2.71 8.48 21.63
C ARG A 61 -4.06 9.18 21.47
N ARG A 62 -5.10 8.47 20.98
CA ARG A 62 -6.46 9.03 20.92
C ARG A 62 -7.00 9.32 22.32
N SER A 63 -6.91 8.36 23.24
CA SER A 63 -7.35 8.56 24.64
C SER A 63 -6.64 9.75 25.28
N TRP A 64 -5.32 9.86 25.08
CA TRP A 64 -4.55 10.98 25.60
C TRP A 64 -5.02 12.32 25.02
N ILE A 65 -5.28 12.39 23.71
CA ILE A 65 -5.80 13.62 23.07
C ILE A 65 -7.20 13.98 23.58
N ASP A 66 -8.08 12.99 23.78
CA ASP A 66 -9.43 13.23 24.30
C ASP A 66 -9.38 13.81 25.73
N GLU A 67 -8.42 13.38 26.54
CA GLU A 67 -8.23 13.85 27.92
C GLU A 67 -7.48 15.18 28.02
N ASN A 68 -6.48 15.42 27.17
CA ASN A 68 -5.53 16.54 27.30
C ASN A 68 -5.70 17.62 26.22
N GLY A 69 -6.53 17.36 25.22
CA GLY A 69 -6.64 18.17 24.01
C GLY A 69 -5.54 17.87 22.98
N THR A 70 -5.75 18.37 21.76
CA THR A 70 -4.78 18.17 20.67
C THR A 70 -3.49 18.97 20.95
N PRO A 71 -2.30 18.33 20.87
CA PRO A 71 -1.05 19.04 21.00
C PRO A 71 -0.94 20.21 20.01
N LEU A 72 -0.46 21.35 20.50
CA LEU A 72 -0.23 22.57 19.70
C LEU A 72 -1.49 23.15 19.04
N ALA A 73 -2.70 22.81 19.52
CA ALA A 73 -3.96 23.34 18.98
C ALA A 73 -3.96 24.88 18.86
N GLU A 74 -3.37 25.58 19.84
CA GLU A 74 -3.26 27.04 19.85
C GLU A 74 -2.36 27.63 18.74
N LEU A 75 -1.45 26.82 18.19
CA LEU A 75 -0.52 27.22 17.14
C LEU A 75 -0.99 26.76 15.74
N GLN A 76 -2.15 26.08 15.66
CA GLN A 76 -2.65 25.55 14.40
C GLN A 76 -3.15 26.69 13.49
N VAL A 77 -2.38 26.98 12.44
CA VAL A 77 -2.68 28.06 11.48
C VAL A 77 -3.59 27.63 10.32
N LEU A 78 -3.74 26.32 10.10
CA LEU A 78 -4.61 25.78 9.06
C LEU A 78 -6.06 25.88 9.53
N LYS A 79 -6.79 26.87 9.03
CA LYS A 79 -8.24 26.96 9.19
C LYS A 79 -8.90 26.07 8.14
N LEU A 80 -9.64 25.07 8.61
CA LEU A 80 -10.58 24.34 7.77
C LEU A 80 -11.86 25.19 7.79
N ASP A 81 -12.11 25.88 6.67
CA ASP A 81 -13.36 26.62 6.43
C ASP A 81 -14.57 25.67 6.39
#